data_AF-A0AAV5L824-F1
#
_entry.id   AF-A0AAV5L824-F1
#
_cell.length_a   1.000
_cell.length_b   1.000
_cell.length_c   1.000
_cell.angle_alpha   90.00
_cell.angle_beta   90.00
_cell.angle_gamma   90.00
#
_symmetry.space_group_name_H-M   'P 1'
#
loop_
_entity.id
_entity.type
_entity.pdbx_description
1 polymer ?
#
loop_
_entity_poly.entity_id
_entity_poly.type
_entity_poly.pdbx_seq_one_letter_code
_entity_poly.pdbx_strand_id
1 'polypeptide(L)'
;MPEETTAIDYVMEKASGPHFSGLRSPTATSASRQPFVIGVSGGTTSGKTTVCDMIIQQLHDHRVVFVSQDSFYRGLTPEESKCVHEYNFDHPDAFDTEQLLDCIQKLKSGQSYQVPIYDFKNHHRCSDSFRQYAKSVKPAFDDFVLPSKKYADVIIPQGGDNHVAIDLIVQHIRTKLGQHDLCKIYPNVTVIQSTFQIRGMHTLIRDREISKHDFVFYSDRLIRLVVEHGLGHLPFTEKQVVTPTGMYGRKKSEV
;
A
#
# COMPACT_ATOMS: atom_id res chain seq x y z
N MET A 1 16.55 50.84 14.74
CA MET A 1 15.48 49.83 14.60
C MET A 1 16.20 48.50 14.42
N PRO A 2 16.40 47.67 15.47
CA PRO A 2 17.10 46.41 15.29
C PRO A 2 16.12 45.36 14.74
N GLU A 3 16.60 44.64 13.73
CA GLU A 3 15.91 43.62 12.95
C GLU A 3 15.59 42.37 13.79
N GLU A 4 14.37 41.85 13.64
CA GLU A 4 13.91 40.59 14.20
C GLU A 4 14.45 39.41 13.36
N THR A 5 15.66 38.92 13.67
CA THR A 5 16.24 37.71 13.04
C THR A 5 16.58 36.59 14.03
N THR A 6 16.14 36.66 15.29
CA THR A 6 16.72 35.82 16.36
C THR A 6 15.94 34.56 16.75
N ALA A 7 14.74 34.31 16.21
CA ALA A 7 13.90 33.20 16.69
C ALA A 7 14.09 31.87 15.94
N ILE A 8 14.33 31.89 14.62
CA ILE A 8 14.34 30.67 13.79
C ILE A 8 15.72 30.00 13.79
N ASP A 9 16.79 30.78 13.71
CA ASP A 9 18.17 30.26 13.78
C ASP A 9 18.48 29.61 15.14
N TYR A 10 17.93 30.18 16.22
CA TYR A 10 18.10 29.67 17.59
C TYR A 10 17.49 28.28 17.81
N VAL A 11 16.39 27.95 17.11
CA VAL A 11 15.74 26.64 17.21
C VAL A 11 16.52 25.54 16.48
N MET A 12 17.22 25.89 15.40
CA MET A 12 18.00 24.93 14.60
C MET A 12 19.37 24.61 15.21
N GLU A 13 19.99 25.56 15.91
CA GLU A 13 21.29 25.36 16.57
C GLU A 13 21.18 24.44 17.81
N LYS A 14 20.10 24.54 18.60
CA LYS A 14 19.84 23.70 19.78
C LYS A 14 19.61 22.22 19.47
N ALA A 15 19.32 21.86 18.21
CA ALA A 15 19.11 20.47 17.79
C ALA A 15 20.42 19.72 17.44
N SER A 16 21.57 20.40 17.47
CA SER A 16 22.88 19.85 17.06
C SER A 16 23.74 19.40 18.25
N GLY A 17 23.15 18.71 19.22
CA GLY A 17 23.87 18.10 20.36
C GLY A 17 24.45 16.71 20.03
N PRO A 18 25.55 16.28 20.69
CA PRO A 18 26.23 15.03 20.37
C PRO A 18 25.60 13.85 21.14
N HIS A 19 24.76 13.06 20.48
CA HIS A 19 24.43 11.71 20.93
C HIS A 19 24.11 10.82 19.72
N PHE A 20 25.15 10.20 19.17
CA PHE A 20 25.02 9.09 18.22
C PHE A 20 25.63 7.84 18.86
N SER A 21 24.85 7.21 19.75
CA SER A 21 25.10 5.86 20.25
C SER A 21 23.93 4.99 19.80
N GLY A 22 24.12 4.22 18.73
CA GLY A 22 23.06 3.37 18.19
C GLY A 22 23.48 2.60 16.96
N LEU A 23 24.45 1.69 17.10
CA LEU A 23 24.62 0.56 16.19
C LEU A 23 23.33 -0.28 16.27
N ARG A 24 22.46 -0.18 15.26
CA ARG A 24 21.44 -1.20 14.99
C ARG A 24 22.07 -2.27 14.10
N SER A 25 22.11 -3.49 14.60
CA SER A 25 22.48 -4.69 13.83
C SER A 25 21.50 -4.90 12.67
N PRO A 26 21.96 -5.38 11.49
CA PRO A 26 21.07 -5.76 10.41
C PRO A 26 20.59 -7.19 10.68
N THR A 27 19.67 -7.35 11.62
CA THR A 27 18.80 -8.54 11.65
C THR A 27 17.42 -8.09 11.23
N ALA A 28 17.27 -7.84 9.93
CA ALA A 28 15.96 -7.78 9.31
C ALA A 28 15.40 -9.21 9.33
N THR A 29 14.73 -9.57 10.42
CA THR A 29 13.79 -10.68 10.41
C THR A 29 12.81 -10.39 9.27
N SER A 30 12.74 -11.29 8.30
CA SER A 30 11.76 -11.24 7.22
C SER A 30 10.38 -11.44 7.84
N ALA A 31 9.80 -10.36 8.36
CA ALA A 31 8.41 -10.35 8.79
C ALA A 31 7.57 -10.77 7.58
N SER A 32 6.90 -11.92 7.68
CA SER A 32 5.98 -12.40 6.66
C SER A 32 4.93 -11.30 6.46
N ARG A 33 5.05 -10.58 5.34
CA ARG A 33 4.12 -9.48 5.04
C ARG A 33 2.78 -10.11 4.71
N GLN A 34 1.81 -9.95 5.61
CA GLN A 34 0.44 -10.34 5.30
C GLN A 34 -0.09 -9.43 4.17
N PRO A 35 -0.77 -10.00 3.16
CA PRO A 35 -1.42 -9.22 2.12
C PRO A 35 -2.43 -8.24 2.70
N PHE A 36 -2.56 -7.07 2.06
CA PHE A 36 -3.62 -6.13 2.38
C PHE A 36 -4.92 -6.57 1.70
N VAL A 37 -5.92 -6.95 2.49
CA VAL A 37 -7.20 -7.49 2.00
C VAL A 37 -8.25 -6.39 2.02
N ILE A 38 -8.96 -6.22 0.92
CA ILE A 38 -10.06 -5.26 0.77
C ILE A 38 -11.31 -6.04 0.39
N GLY A 39 -12.33 -5.99 1.24
CA GLY A 39 -13.66 -6.52 0.93
C GLY A 39 -14.52 -5.45 0.27
N VAL A 40 -15.15 -5.78 -0.86
CA VAL A 40 -16.09 -4.88 -1.55
C VAL A 40 -17.45 -5.57 -1.61
N SER A 41 -18.41 -5.07 -0.83
CA SER A 41 -19.79 -5.57 -0.79
C SER A 41 -20.78 -4.52 -1.31
N GLY A 42 -22.02 -4.95 -1.56
CA GLY A 42 -23.07 -4.10 -2.12
C GLY A 42 -23.97 -4.85 -3.10
N GLY A 43 -25.10 -4.25 -3.48
CA GLY A 43 -26.13 -4.92 -4.27
C GLY A 43 -25.73 -5.31 -5.68
N THR A 44 -26.47 -6.23 -6.26
CA THR A 44 -26.34 -6.57 -7.67
C THR A 44 -26.54 -5.29 -8.50
N THR A 45 -25.63 -5.02 -9.44
CA THR A 45 -25.59 -3.77 -10.25
C THR A 45 -25.22 -2.49 -9.50
N SER A 46 -24.80 -2.55 -8.23
CA SER A 46 -24.34 -1.34 -7.52
C SER A 46 -22.99 -0.77 -8.01
N GLY A 47 -22.39 -1.39 -9.03
CA GLY A 47 -21.12 -0.94 -9.61
C GLY A 47 -19.86 -1.53 -8.96
N LYS A 48 -19.97 -2.53 -8.07
CA LYS A 48 -18.82 -3.13 -7.36
C LYS A 48 -17.69 -3.58 -8.29
N THR A 49 -18.02 -4.39 -9.30
CA THR A 49 -17.04 -4.89 -10.27
C THR A 49 -16.36 -3.73 -10.99
N THR A 50 -17.14 -2.73 -11.41
CA THR A 50 -16.61 -1.51 -12.05
C THR A 50 -15.66 -0.75 -11.12
N VAL A 51 -16.03 -0.56 -9.85
CA VAL A 51 -15.17 0.08 -8.84
C VAL A 51 -13.87 -0.70 -8.65
N CYS A 52 -13.96 -2.03 -8.51
CA CYS A 52 -12.77 -2.89 -8.36
C CYS A 52 -11.87 -2.79 -9.59
N ASP A 53 -12.43 -2.87 -10.80
CA ASP A 53 -11.68 -2.76 -12.05
C ASP A 53 -10.98 -1.40 -12.15
N MET A 54 -11.66 -0.30 -11.80
CA MET A 54 -11.07 1.04 -11.79
C MET A 54 -9.93 1.16 -10.77
N ILE A 55 -10.09 0.62 -9.57
CA ILE A 55 -9.02 0.59 -8.55
C ILE A 55 -7.82 -0.20 -9.07
N ILE A 56 -8.03 -1.39 -9.64
CA ILE A 56 -6.96 -2.24 -10.18
C ILE A 56 -6.24 -1.53 -11.32
N GLN A 57 -6.99 -0.92 -12.24
CA GLN A 57 -6.44 -0.15 -13.36
C GLN A 57 -5.60 1.00 -12.86
N GLN A 58 -6.08 1.81 -11.92
CA GLN A 58 -5.33 2.95 -11.38
C GLN A 58 -4.11 2.54 -10.53
N LEU A 59 -4.15 1.40 -9.85
CA LEU A 59 -3.00 0.92 -9.07
C LEU A 59 -1.82 0.53 -9.95
N HIS A 60 -2.06 0.09 -11.19
CA HIS A 60 -1.04 -0.36 -12.14
C HIS A 60 -0.01 -1.33 -11.52
N ASP A 61 -0.43 -2.18 -10.57
CA ASP A 61 0.46 -3.07 -9.82
C ASP A 61 0.10 -4.53 -10.10
N HIS A 62 1.07 -5.29 -10.62
CA HIS A 62 0.88 -6.70 -10.98
C HIS A 62 0.69 -7.64 -9.77
N ARG A 63 0.83 -7.13 -8.54
CA ARG A 63 0.67 -7.92 -7.31
C ARG A 63 -0.75 -7.92 -6.76
N VAL A 64 -1.69 -7.25 -7.43
CA VAL A 64 -3.09 -7.23 -7.03
C VAL A 64 -3.77 -8.52 -7.50
N VAL A 65 -4.34 -9.27 -6.55
CA VAL A 65 -5.16 -10.44 -6.83
C VAL A 65 -6.62 -10.07 -6.62
N PHE A 66 -7.43 -10.24 -7.66
CA PHE A 66 -8.88 -10.06 -7.57
C PHE A 66 -9.56 -11.43 -7.42
N VAL A 67 -10.43 -11.56 -6.41
CA VAL A 67 -11.22 -12.77 -6.17
C VAL A 67 -12.70 -12.37 -6.14
N SER A 68 -13.48 -12.95 -7.05
CA SER A 68 -14.95 -12.78 -7.04
C SER A 68 -15.58 -13.83 -6.14
N GLN A 69 -16.54 -13.44 -5.30
CA GLN A 69 -17.38 -14.39 -4.56
C GLN A 69 -18.24 -15.24 -5.50
N ASP A 70 -18.62 -14.70 -6.66
CA ASP A 70 -19.46 -15.40 -7.65
C ASP A 70 -18.78 -16.67 -8.20
N SER A 71 -17.45 -16.75 -8.15
CA SER A 71 -16.70 -17.96 -8.53
C SER A 71 -16.99 -19.15 -7.62
N PHE A 72 -17.48 -18.90 -6.40
CA PHE A 72 -17.68 -19.90 -5.36
C PHE A 72 -19.13 -20.32 -5.20
N TYR A 73 -20.00 -20.01 -6.17
CA TYR A 73 -21.32 -20.63 -6.23
C TYR A 73 -21.22 -22.15 -6.20
N ARG A 74 -22.13 -22.80 -5.48
CA ARG A 74 -22.26 -24.26 -5.53
C ARG A 74 -22.90 -24.68 -6.85
N GLY A 75 -22.55 -25.87 -7.32
CA GLY A 75 -23.32 -26.51 -8.39
C GLY A 75 -24.74 -26.81 -7.90
N LEU A 76 -25.72 -26.61 -8.78
CA LEU A 76 -27.10 -27.00 -8.48
C LEU A 76 -27.23 -28.54 -8.49
N THR A 77 -28.10 -29.07 -7.64
CA THR A 77 -28.48 -30.49 -7.73
C THR A 77 -29.37 -30.73 -8.96
N PRO A 78 -29.54 -31.99 -9.41
CA PRO A 78 -30.44 -32.31 -10.52
C PRO A 78 -31.89 -31.85 -10.28
N GLU A 79 -32.34 -31.80 -9.03
CA GLU A 79 -33.67 -31.32 -8.63
C GLU A 79 -33.75 -29.80 -8.74
N GLU A 80 -32.75 -29.08 -8.21
CA GLU A 80 -32.68 -27.61 -8.28
C GLU A 80 -32.47 -27.12 -9.72
N SER A 81 -31.75 -27.87 -10.53
CA SER A 81 -31.53 -27.60 -11.96
C SER A 81 -32.84 -27.63 -12.77
N LYS A 82 -33.85 -28.38 -12.33
CA LYS A 82 -35.19 -28.37 -12.95
C LYS A 82 -35.98 -27.10 -12.61
N CYS A 83 -35.72 -26.50 -11.44
CA CYS A 83 -36.41 -25.32 -10.93
C CYS A 83 -35.46 -24.13 -10.75
N VAL A 84 -34.48 -23.96 -11.64
CA VAL A 84 -33.45 -22.89 -11.59
C VAL A 84 -34.06 -21.50 -11.40
N HIS A 85 -35.22 -21.25 -12.00
CA HIS A 85 -35.89 -19.96 -11.93
C HIS A 85 -36.37 -19.60 -10.53
N GLU A 86 -36.63 -20.59 -9.68
CA GLU A 86 -37.05 -20.43 -8.29
C GLU A 86 -35.87 -20.46 -7.31
N TYR A 87 -34.69 -20.84 -7.79
CA TYR A 87 -33.49 -20.92 -6.98
C TYR A 87 -32.96 -19.52 -6.61
N ASN A 88 -32.75 -19.30 -5.31
CA ASN A 88 -32.24 -18.03 -4.79
C ASN A 88 -30.71 -18.02 -4.75
N PHE A 89 -30.08 -17.45 -5.78
CA PHE A 89 -28.62 -17.29 -5.90
C PHE A 89 -28.01 -16.22 -4.99
N ASP A 90 -28.81 -15.52 -4.19
CA ASP A 90 -28.30 -14.52 -3.25
C ASP A 90 -28.40 -15.01 -1.80
N HIS A 91 -29.03 -16.17 -1.58
CA HIS A 91 -29.03 -16.80 -0.27
C HIS A 91 -27.60 -17.24 0.10
N PRO A 92 -27.15 -17.07 1.36
CA PRO A 92 -25.82 -17.51 1.80
C PRO A 92 -25.48 -18.95 1.42
N ASP A 93 -26.46 -19.85 1.49
CA ASP A 93 -26.32 -21.29 1.15
C ASP A 93 -26.11 -21.57 -0.35
N ALA A 94 -26.27 -20.57 -1.22
CA ALA A 94 -25.91 -20.70 -2.63
C ALA A 94 -24.38 -20.66 -2.83
N PHE A 95 -23.64 -20.16 -1.84
CA PHE A 95 -22.20 -20.04 -1.90
C PHE A 95 -21.53 -21.13 -1.06
N ASP A 96 -20.45 -21.68 -1.60
CA ASP A 96 -19.54 -22.55 -0.85
C ASP A 96 -18.59 -21.69 -0.02
N THR A 97 -19.12 -21.26 1.12
CA THR A 97 -18.43 -20.33 2.03
C THR A 97 -17.15 -20.95 2.60
N GLU A 98 -17.14 -22.27 2.85
CA GLU A 98 -15.96 -22.99 3.32
C GLU A 98 -14.82 -22.95 2.30
N GLN A 99 -15.12 -23.20 1.02
CA GLN A 99 -14.11 -23.12 -0.04
C GLN A 99 -13.60 -21.68 -0.25
N LEU A 100 -14.47 -20.67 -0.15
CA LEU A 100 -14.08 -19.27 -0.20
C LEU A 100 -13.16 -18.89 0.97
N LEU A 101 -13.47 -19.36 2.20
CA LEU A 101 -12.64 -19.12 3.37
C LEU A 101 -11.26 -19.77 3.24
N ASP A 102 -11.19 -21.02 2.78
CA ASP A 102 -9.92 -21.71 2.50
C ASP A 102 -9.09 -20.95 1.44
N CYS A 103 -9.74 -20.46 0.38
CA CYS A 103 -9.10 -19.62 -0.63
C CYS A 103 -8.48 -18.37 -0.01
N ILE A 104 -9.26 -17.59 0.75
CA ILE A 104 -8.80 -16.34 1.38
C ILE A 104 -7.67 -16.63 2.37
N GLN A 105 -7.76 -17.70 3.16
CA GLN A 105 -6.72 -18.08 4.13
C GLN A 105 -5.39 -18.44 3.44
N LYS A 106 -5.44 -19.22 2.36
CA LYS A 106 -4.25 -19.57 1.56
C LYS A 106 -3.64 -18.34 0.89
N LEU A 107 -4.45 -17.47 0.31
CA LEU A 107 -3.96 -16.22 -0.27
C LEU A 107 -3.33 -15.32 0.80
N LYS A 108 -3.93 -15.21 1.99
CA LYS A 108 -3.38 -14.46 3.14
C LYS A 108 -2.05 -15.02 3.65
N SER A 109 -1.81 -16.32 3.51
CA SER A 109 -0.53 -16.95 3.87
C SER A 109 0.51 -16.89 2.73
N GLY A 110 0.17 -16.27 1.59
CA GLY A 110 1.05 -16.14 0.42
C GLY A 110 1.12 -17.41 -0.43
N GLN A 111 0.20 -18.35 -0.23
CA GLN A 111 0.11 -19.57 -1.02
C GLN A 111 -0.72 -19.33 -2.28
N SER A 112 -0.29 -19.92 -3.39
CA SER A 112 -1.06 -19.91 -4.64
C SER A 112 -2.36 -20.69 -4.46
N TYR A 113 -3.46 -20.19 -5.02
CA TYR A 113 -4.75 -20.85 -5.03
C TYR A 113 -5.34 -20.85 -6.44
N GLN A 114 -5.95 -21.97 -6.83
CA GLN A 114 -6.70 -22.06 -8.09
C GLN A 114 -8.16 -21.71 -7.83
N VAL A 115 -8.56 -20.51 -8.22
CA VAL A 115 -9.94 -20.04 -8.03
C VAL A 115 -10.87 -20.87 -8.95
N PRO A 116 -11.95 -21.47 -8.41
CA PRO A 116 -12.91 -22.22 -9.21
C PRO A 116 -13.64 -21.31 -10.20
N ILE A 117 -14.17 -21.92 -11.26
CA ILE A 117 -15.00 -21.21 -12.22
C ILE A 117 -16.40 -21.77 -12.23
N TYR A 118 -17.33 -20.83 -12.13
CA TYR A 118 -18.74 -21.09 -12.18
C TYR A 118 -19.28 -20.74 -13.57
N ASP A 119 -19.93 -21.70 -14.21
CA ASP A 119 -20.63 -21.48 -15.47
C ASP A 119 -22.05 -20.99 -15.17
N PHE A 120 -22.26 -19.69 -15.34
CA PHE A 120 -23.57 -19.04 -15.14
C PHE A 120 -24.65 -19.48 -16.14
N LYS A 121 -24.27 -20.08 -17.28
CA LYS A 121 -25.26 -20.55 -18.27
C LYS A 121 -25.82 -21.91 -17.86
N ASN A 122 -24.95 -22.79 -17.39
CA ASN A 122 -25.31 -24.16 -17.03
C ASN A 122 -25.49 -24.37 -15.52
N HIS A 123 -25.23 -23.34 -14.70
CA HIS A 123 -25.31 -23.36 -13.23
C HIS A 123 -24.48 -24.47 -12.56
N HIS A 124 -23.32 -24.78 -13.15
CA HIS A 124 -22.40 -25.81 -12.68
C HIS A 124 -20.97 -25.29 -12.57
N ARG A 125 -20.16 -25.96 -11.74
CA ARG A 125 -18.72 -25.70 -11.65
C ARG A 125 -18.00 -26.36 -12.82
N CYS A 126 -17.09 -25.62 -13.45
CA CYS A 126 -16.25 -26.14 -14.51
C CYS A 126 -14.93 -26.68 -13.91
N SER A 127 -14.58 -27.93 -14.21
CA SER A 127 -13.34 -28.57 -13.76
C SER A 127 -12.11 -28.18 -14.59
N ASP A 128 -12.29 -27.78 -15.85
CA ASP A 128 -11.23 -27.86 -16.86
C ASP A 128 -10.85 -26.53 -17.53
N SER A 129 -11.38 -25.39 -17.07
CA SER A 129 -11.20 -24.14 -17.80
C SER A 129 -11.07 -22.95 -16.87
N PHE A 130 -9.97 -22.19 -17.05
CA PHE A 130 -9.66 -20.93 -16.38
C PHE A 130 -9.98 -19.72 -17.28
N ARG A 131 -11.10 -19.00 -17.10
CA ARG A 131 -11.25 -17.63 -17.63
C ARG A 131 -12.48 -16.79 -17.19
N GLN A 132 -12.35 -15.53 -17.59
CA GLN A 132 -12.93 -14.22 -17.29
C GLN A 132 -14.36 -13.93 -17.83
N TYR A 133 -14.99 -12.94 -17.16
CA TYR A 133 -16.37 -12.43 -17.04
C TYR A 133 -17.43 -12.46 -18.17
N ALA A 134 -18.70 -12.56 -17.72
CA ALA A 134 -19.82 -11.70 -18.15
C ALA A 134 -20.91 -11.57 -17.05
N LYS A 135 -21.54 -10.38 -16.95
CA LYS A 135 -22.51 -9.91 -15.93
C LYS A 135 -23.94 -10.46 -16.11
N SER A 136 -24.70 -10.60 -15.02
CA SER A 136 -26.18 -10.59 -14.99
C SER A 136 -26.72 -10.27 -13.58
N VAL A 137 -27.95 -9.76 -13.51
CA VAL A 137 -28.55 -9.09 -12.33
C VAL A 137 -29.84 -9.78 -11.90
N LYS A 138 -30.04 -10.05 -10.60
CA LYS A 138 -31.32 -10.48 -9.99
C LYS A 138 -31.49 -9.99 -8.53
N PRO A 139 -32.72 -10.05 -7.96
CA PRO A 139 -33.16 -9.26 -6.81
C PRO A 139 -33.23 -10.07 -5.50
N ALA A 140 -32.26 -9.87 -4.61
CA ALA A 140 -32.32 -10.21 -3.18
C ALA A 140 -31.41 -9.31 -2.33
N PHE A 141 -31.30 -8.06 -2.74
CA PHE A 141 -30.39 -7.08 -2.16
C PHE A 141 -30.72 -6.77 -0.69
N ASP A 142 -32.00 -6.63 -0.35
CA ASP A 142 -32.42 -6.04 0.92
C ASP A 142 -32.18 -6.96 2.13
N ASP A 143 -32.30 -8.27 1.96
CA ASP A 143 -32.25 -9.22 3.09
C ASP A 143 -30.81 -9.65 3.46
N PHE A 144 -29.94 -9.79 2.46
CA PHE A 144 -28.61 -10.39 2.67
C PHE A 144 -27.46 -9.44 2.38
N VAL A 145 -27.63 -8.50 1.47
CA VAL A 145 -26.54 -7.65 0.98
C VAL A 145 -26.56 -6.27 1.64
N LEU A 146 -27.73 -5.63 1.76
CA LEU A 146 -27.89 -4.34 2.41
C LEU A 146 -27.44 -4.34 3.88
N PRO A 147 -27.70 -5.39 4.70
CA PRO A 147 -27.21 -5.44 6.08
C PRO A 147 -25.68 -5.42 6.20
N SER A 148 -24.94 -5.84 5.16
CA SER A 148 -23.47 -5.80 5.17
C SER A 148 -22.91 -4.37 5.24
N LYS A 149 -23.69 -3.36 4.83
CA LYS A 149 -23.33 -1.93 4.87
C LYS A 149 -22.92 -1.47 6.27
N LYS A 150 -23.48 -2.04 7.34
CA LYS A 150 -23.17 -1.66 8.72
C LYS A 150 -21.74 -2.02 9.16
N TYR A 151 -21.10 -2.93 8.44
CA TYR A 151 -19.72 -3.36 8.70
C TYR A 151 -18.71 -2.65 7.81
N ALA A 152 -19.15 -1.75 6.93
CA ALA A 152 -18.28 -1.08 5.98
C ALA A 152 -17.49 0.05 6.65
N ASP A 153 -16.17 0.06 6.46
CA ASP A 153 -15.32 1.18 6.86
C ASP A 153 -15.58 2.43 5.98
N VAL A 154 -15.92 2.22 4.71
CA VAL A 154 -16.19 3.27 3.73
C VAL A 154 -17.41 2.90 2.89
N ILE A 155 -18.30 3.85 2.68
CA ILE A 155 -19.47 3.70 1.81
C ILE A 155 -19.29 4.63 0.60
N ILE A 156 -19.26 4.04 -0.61
CA ILE A 156 -19.16 4.79 -1.85
C ILE A 156 -20.55 4.89 -2.49
N PRO A 157 -21.19 6.07 -2.51
CA PRO A 157 -22.39 6.27 -3.30
C PRO A 157 -22.04 6.28 -4.79
N GLN A 158 -22.91 5.69 -5.63
CA GLN A 158 -22.78 5.71 -7.10
C GLN A 158 -21.39 5.27 -7.59
N GLY A 159 -20.92 4.11 -7.11
CA GLY A 159 -19.52 3.72 -7.23
C GLY A 159 -18.93 3.75 -8.64
N GLY A 160 -19.71 3.44 -9.68
CA GLY A 160 -19.23 3.41 -11.06
C GLY A 160 -18.76 4.76 -11.61
N ASP A 161 -19.31 5.87 -11.13
CA ASP A 161 -19.04 7.23 -11.65
C ASP A 161 -18.27 8.10 -10.63
N ASN A 162 -18.01 7.58 -9.44
CA ASN A 162 -17.43 8.35 -8.34
C ASN A 162 -15.89 8.28 -8.36
N HIS A 163 -15.29 8.90 -9.38
CA HIS A 163 -13.83 8.95 -9.55
C HIS A 163 -13.10 9.52 -8.34
N VAL A 164 -13.68 10.52 -7.66
CA VAL A 164 -13.07 11.14 -6.47
C VAL A 164 -12.93 10.14 -5.32
N ALA A 165 -13.97 9.34 -5.05
CA ALA A 165 -13.92 8.31 -4.02
C ALA A 165 -12.92 7.20 -4.38
N ILE A 166 -12.86 6.82 -5.65
CA ILE A 166 -11.91 5.81 -6.16
C ILE A 166 -10.47 6.31 -5.99
N ASP A 167 -10.18 7.55 -6.36
CA ASP A 167 -8.85 8.15 -6.22
C ASP A 167 -8.39 8.19 -4.75
N LEU A 168 -9.30 8.54 -3.82
CA LEU A 168 -9.01 8.52 -2.38
C LEU A 168 -8.65 7.11 -1.89
N ILE A 169 -9.39 6.09 -2.34
CA ILE A 169 -9.12 4.69 -2.00
C ILE A 169 -7.77 4.26 -2.58
N VAL A 170 -7.50 4.57 -3.84
CA VAL A 170 -6.23 4.25 -4.48
C VAL A 170 -5.07 4.91 -3.77
N GLN A 171 -5.17 6.19 -3.42
CA GLN A 171 -4.13 6.89 -2.66
C GLN A 171 -3.93 6.27 -1.26
N HIS A 172 -5.00 5.84 -0.60
CA HIS A 172 -4.91 5.13 0.68
C HIS A 172 -4.20 3.78 0.52
N ILE A 173 -4.56 3.00 -0.49
CA ILE A 173 -3.91 1.72 -0.81
C ILE A 173 -2.42 1.93 -1.10
N ARG A 174 -2.06 2.92 -1.93
CA ARG A 174 -0.65 3.27 -2.23
C ARG A 174 0.14 3.59 -0.97
N THR A 175 -0.47 4.34 -0.05
CA THR A 175 0.11 4.67 1.26
C THR A 175 0.30 3.40 2.11
N LYS A 176 -0.70 2.51 2.18
CA LYS A 176 -0.64 1.25 2.94
C LYS A 176 0.36 0.25 2.37
N LEU A 177 0.45 0.13 1.05
CA LEU A 177 1.42 -0.72 0.36
C LEU A 177 2.85 -0.17 0.45
N GLY A 178 3.03 1.06 0.94
CA GLY A 178 4.32 1.71 1.02
C GLY A 178 4.99 1.80 -0.35
N GLN A 179 4.21 2.08 -1.41
CA GLN A 179 4.76 2.35 -2.75
C GLN A 179 5.62 3.63 -2.80
N HIS A 180 5.80 4.32 -1.66
CA HIS A 180 6.82 5.34 -1.46
C HIS A 180 8.20 4.81 -1.02
N ASP A 181 8.32 3.50 -0.77
CA ASP A 181 9.58 2.90 -0.34
C ASP A 181 10.37 2.48 -1.60
N LEU A 182 10.95 3.48 -2.29
CA LEU A 182 11.76 3.30 -3.50
C LEU A 182 12.83 2.20 -3.33
N CYS A 183 13.34 2.02 -2.10
CA CYS A 183 14.29 0.97 -1.71
C CYS A 183 13.77 -0.47 -1.92
N LYS A 184 12.45 -0.69 -2.00
CA LYS A 184 11.85 -2.01 -2.27
C LYS A 184 11.81 -2.36 -3.76
N ILE A 185 11.73 -1.35 -4.62
CA ILE A 185 11.64 -1.51 -6.07
C ILE A 185 13.05 -1.52 -6.66
N TYR A 186 13.92 -0.66 -6.14
CA TYR A 186 15.28 -0.50 -6.60
C TYR A 186 16.23 -0.89 -5.46
N PRO A 187 16.82 -2.11 -5.48
CA PRO A 187 17.68 -2.59 -4.39
C PRO A 187 18.97 -1.78 -4.24
N ASN A 188 19.34 -1.04 -5.28
CA ASN A 188 20.47 -0.12 -5.34
C ASN A 188 20.10 1.34 -5.00
N VAL A 189 18.86 1.61 -4.55
CA VAL A 189 18.44 2.93 -4.09
C VAL A 189 18.45 2.94 -2.56
N THR A 190 19.15 3.92 -1.99
CA THR A 190 19.12 4.19 -0.55
C THR A 190 18.47 5.55 -0.34
N VAL A 191 17.40 5.58 0.46
CA VAL A 191 16.68 6.81 0.79
C VAL A 191 17.18 7.32 2.14
N ILE A 192 17.58 8.59 2.16
CA ILE A 192 18.01 9.27 3.39
C ILE A 192 16.81 9.42 4.31
N GLN A 193 16.98 9.04 5.57
CA GLN A 193 15.93 9.17 6.57
C GLN A 193 15.49 10.64 6.70
N SER A 194 14.21 10.90 6.47
CA SER A 194 13.63 12.24 6.59
C SER A 194 13.55 12.65 8.07
N THR A 195 14.33 13.66 8.47
CA THR A 195 14.28 14.30 9.79
C THR A 195 13.36 15.53 9.78
N PHE A 196 12.98 16.05 10.95
CA PHE A 196 12.22 17.31 11.04
C PHE A 196 12.94 18.48 10.35
N GLN A 197 14.28 18.52 10.43
CA GLN A 197 15.09 19.52 9.74
C GLN A 197 15.01 19.39 8.21
N ILE A 198 15.14 18.18 7.68
CA ILE A 198 15.02 17.91 6.23
C ILE A 198 13.62 18.27 5.73
N ARG A 199 12.58 17.93 6.51
CA ARG A 199 11.19 18.33 6.19
C ARG A 199 11.01 19.84 6.18
N GLY A 200 11.56 20.54 7.17
CA GLY A 200 11.54 22.01 7.22
C GLY A 200 12.19 22.63 5.98
N MET A 201 13.38 22.16 5.60
CA MET A 201 14.05 22.63 4.38
C MET A 201 13.24 22.33 3.12
N HIS A 202 12.61 21.16 3.02
CA HIS A 202 11.70 20.84 1.91
C HIS A 202 10.48 21.75 1.84
N THR A 203 9.94 22.18 2.98
CA THR A 203 8.84 23.15 3.02
C THR A 203 9.32 24.50 2.51
N LEU A 204 10.47 24.98 2.98
CA LEU A 204 11.04 26.28 2.58
C LEU A 204 11.31 26.34 1.07
N ILE A 205 11.99 25.34 0.48
CA ILE A 205 12.29 25.36 -0.97
C ILE A 205 11.04 25.23 -1.86
N ARG A 206 9.89 24.83 -1.30
CA ARG A 206 8.60 24.71 -2.00
C ARG A 206 7.71 25.92 -1.78
N ASP A 207 8.09 26.83 -0.90
CA ASP A 207 7.40 28.10 -0.74
C ASP A 207 7.58 28.91 -2.03
N ARG A 208 6.46 29.37 -2.59
CA ARG A 208 6.45 30.16 -3.82
C ARG A 208 7.08 31.54 -3.62
N GLU A 209 7.01 32.07 -2.40
CA GLU A 209 7.47 33.41 -2.06
C GLU A 209 8.90 33.44 -1.52
N ILE A 210 9.62 32.30 -1.53
CA ILE A 210 10.99 32.22 -1.04
C ILE A 210 11.92 33.13 -1.85
N SER A 211 12.86 33.79 -1.16
CA SER A 211 13.88 34.58 -1.82
C SER A 211 14.83 33.69 -2.63
N LYS A 212 15.41 34.23 -3.71
CA LYS A 212 16.40 33.48 -4.51
C LYS A 212 17.61 33.05 -3.67
N HIS A 213 18.02 33.87 -2.71
CA HIS A 213 19.16 33.58 -1.84
C HIS A 213 18.86 32.39 -0.92
N ASP A 214 17.69 32.39 -0.28
CA ASP A 214 17.30 31.32 0.64
C ASP A 214 17.03 30.02 -0.10
N PHE A 215 16.44 30.08 -1.30
CA PHE A 215 16.27 28.91 -2.15
C PHE A 215 17.60 28.22 -2.44
N VAL A 216 18.63 28.99 -2.83
CA VAL A 216 19.98 28.47 -3.08
C VAL A 216 20.57 27.89 -1.80
N PHE A 217 20.51 28.63 -0.69
CA PHE A 217 21.05 28.19 0.59
C PHE A 217 20.46 26.84 1.07
N TYR A 218 19.13 26.69 1.06
CA TYR A 218 18.50 25.45 1.51
C TYR A 218 18.65 24.30 0.50
N SER A 219 18.73 24.61 -0.80
CA SER A 219 19.02 23.61 -1.83
C SER A 219 20.44 23.04 -1.66
N ASP A 220 21.45 23.89 -1.49
CA ASP A 220 22.83 23.46 -1.24
C ASP A 220 22.94 22.62 0.03
N ARG A 221 22.20 22.98 1.08
CA ARG A 221 22.17 22.21 2.33
C ARG A 221 21.55 20.81 2.13
N LEU A 222 20.48 20.70 1.36
CA LEU A 222 19.88 19.41 1.00
C LEU A 222 20.83 18.58 0.12
N ILE A 223 21.48 19.20 -0.86
CA ILE A 223 22.48 18.55 -1.73
C ILE A 223 23.64 18.00 -0.88
N ARG A 224 24.15 18.79 0.06
CA ARG A 224 25.25 18.38 0.94
C ARG A 224 24.90 17.14 1.75
N LEU A 225 23.68 17.07 2.29
CA LEU A 225 23.21 15.88 3.01
C LEU A 225 23.18 14.64 2.11
N VAL A 226 22.77 14.79 0.84
CA VAL A 226 22.78 13.70 -0.13
C VAL A 226 24.19 13.21 -0.42
N VAL A 227 25.11 14.14 -0.69
CA VAL A 227 26.51 13.82 -0.96
C VAL A 227 27.17 13.17 0.25
N GLU A 228 27.01 13.71 1.45
CA GLU A 228 27.57 13.13 2.67
C GLU A 228 27.06 11.71 2.95
N HIS A 229 25.76 11.48 2.76
CA HIS A 229 25.20 10.15 2.91
C HIS A 229 25.75 9.19 1.87
N GLY A 230 25.87 9.62 0.61
CA GLY A 230 26.47 8.84 -0.48
C GLY A 230 27.94 8.47 -0.23
N LEU A 231 28.75 9.43 0.21
CA LEU A 231 30.16 9.22 0.57
C LEU A 231 30.30 8.22 1.73
N GLY A 232 29.30 8.15 2.62
CA GLY A 232 29.26 7.17 3.71
C GLY A 232 29.23 5.70 3.25
N HIS A 233 28.83 5.43 2.00
CA HIS A 233 28.78 4.10 1.40
C HIS A 233 30.06 3.70 0.65
N LEU A 234 31.00 4.63 0.46
CA LEU A 234 32.29 4.31 -0.14
C LEU A 234 33.10 3.38 0.78
N PRO A 235 33.89 2.44 0.22
CA PRO A 235 34.75 1.58 1.02
C PRO A 235 35.75 2.45 1.81
N PHE A 236 35.83 2.21 3.12
CA PHE A 236 36.77 2.91 4.00
C PHE A 236 37.43 1.91 4.96
N THR A 237 38.63 2.24 5.40
CA THR A 237 39.30 1.52 6.50
C THR A 237 39.19 2.36 7.78
N GLU A 238 38.72 1.76 8.88
CA GLU A 238 38.78 2.42 10.19
C GLU A 238 40.24 2.47 10.67
N LYS A 239 40.73 3.67 10.96
CA LYS A 239 42.01 3.88 11.65
C LYS A 239 41.76 4.46 13.04
N GLN A 240 42.42 3.89 14.03
CA GLN A 240 42.54 4.53 15.34
C GLN A 240 43.69 5.52 15.29
N VAL A 241 43.42 6.75 15.70
CA VAL A 241 44.41 7.81 15.78
C VAL A 241 44.51 8.25 17.24
N VAL A 242 45.73 8.28 17.76
CA VAL A 242 46.01 8.82 19.10
C VAL A 242 46.04 10.34 18.98
N THR A 243 45.11 11.03 19.65
CA THR A 243 45.15 12.49 19.73
C THR A 243 46.22 12.95 20.73
N PRO A 244 46.72 14.20 20.64
CA PRO A 244 47.64 14.76 21.64
C PRO A 244 47.09 14.79 23.08
N THR A 245 45.76 14.64 23.24
CA THR A 245 45.06 14.53 24.52
C THR A 245 44.87 13.09 25.01
N GLY A 246 45.43 12.09 24.31
CA GLY A 246 45.36 10.68 24.70
C GLY A 246 44.03 9.97 24.39
N MET A 247 43.16 10.57 23.58
CA MET A 247 41.90 9.95 23.18
C MET A 247 42.06 9.17 21.87
N TYR A 248 41.45 7.99 21.79
CA TYR A 248 41.38 7.20 20.56
C TYR A 248 40.27 7.76 19.65
N GLY A 249 40.64 8.48 18.61
CA GLY A 249 39.70 8.93 17.57
C GLY A 249 39.53 7.85 16.50
N ARG A 250 38.29 7.55 16.08
CA ARG A 250 38.03 6.76 14.87
C ARG A 250 38.05 7.68 13.67
N LYS A 251 38.96 7.45 12.72
CA LYS A 251 39.01 8.18 11.44
C LYS A 251 38.79 7.20 10.29
N LYS A 252 37.86 7.53 9.40
CA LYS A 252 37.71 6.83 8.12
C LYS A 252 38.84 7.32 7.20
N SER A 253 39.69 6.42 6.70
CA SER A 253 40.61 6.73 5.60
C SER A 253 40.12 6.10 4.32
N GLU A 254 40.16 6.86 3.23
CA GLU A 254 39.97 6.34 1.87
C GLU A 254 41.00 5.23 1.60
N VAL A 255 40.57 4.23 0.83
CA VAL A 255 41.40 3.10 0.38
C VAL A 255 42.22 3.53 -0.82
#